data_AF-A0AAW0S6Z2-F1
#
_entry.id   AF-A0AAW0S6Z2-F1
#
_cell.length_a   1.000
_cell.length_b   1.000
_cell.length_c   1.000
_cell.angle_alpha   90.00
_cell.angle_beta   90.00
_cell.angle_gamma   90.00
#
_symmetry.space_group_name_H-M   'P 1'
#
loop_
_entity.id
_entity.type
_entity.pdbx_description
1 polymer ?
#
loop_
_entity_poly.entity_id
_entity_poly.type
_entity_poly.pdbx_seq_one_letter_code
_entity_poly.pdbx_strand_id
1 'polypeptide(L)'
;MPPPLQKANARKKAVTLRYGTKTAQQPTSTERDANAEALALSRRAQALELTNASLLRANDKLTLGNDKLTLSNEKLTRDNRELTRSNKKLTRSNKDLTRSSSLIAAESAERRTRIAQLLDELATLRRTYTAEHARLLKRAGVIAGDLGRTLRDKRALRTQLAYDSLESKIHRSAVQVAHRVFKDRHDKDVLLRILKSCRRAYTGSDGPPAPRPPSPAPDTAAAADAAAATATADLVGELDKVDSFVVAEQQGMCTPMRPSRVTLITPVSISPRPVSLTDSHDFVLHTPTRREGLRPRKPYVYYPNDSLW
;
A
#
# COMPACT_ATOMS: atom_id res chain seq x y z
N MET A 1 -70.14 32.68 -2.40
CA MET A 1 -71.32 33.52 -2.13
C MET A 1 -72.52 32.95 -2.87
N PRO A 2 -73.54 32.39 -2.20
CA PRO A 2 -74.81 32.06 -2.83
C PRO A 2 -75.77 33.27 -2.79
N PRO A 3 -76.72 33.40 -3.74
CA PRO A 3 -77.62 34.56 -3.78
C PRO A 3 -78.74 34.47 -2.73
N PRO A 4 -79.33 35.61 -2.31
CA PRO A 4 -80.32 35.65 -1.24
C PRO A 4 -81.71 35.20 -1.74
N LEU A 5 -82.33 34.31 -0.96
CA LEU A 5 -83.71 33.84 -1.14
C LEU A 5 -84.70 34.99 -0.89
N GLN A 6 -85.37 35.45 -1.94
CA GLN A 6 -86.49 36.40 -1.86
C GLN A 6 -87.71 35.74 -1.20
N LYS A 7 -88.15 36.29 -0.06
CA LYS A 7 -89.38 35.90 0.63
C LYS A 7 -90.58 36.53 -0.08
N ALA A 8 -91.29 35.75 -0.89
CA ALA A 8 -92.59 36.14 -1.44
C ALA A 8 -93.71 35.93 -0.42
N ASN A 9 -94.20 37.03 0.16
CA ASN A 9 -95.39 37.07 1.00
C ASN A 9 -96.66 36.89 0.16
N ALA A 10 -97.14 35.65 0.02
CA ALA A 10 -98.44 35.38 -0.57
C ALA A 10 -99.57 35.57 0.46
N ARG A 11 -100.32 36.68 0.32
CA ARG A 11 -101.61 36.93 0.98
C ARG A 11 -102.59 35.77 0.68
N LYS A 12 -102.88 34.93 1.67
CA LYS A 12 -103.98 33.96 1.61
C LYS A 12 -105.29 34.68 1.93
N LYS A 13 -106.17 34.81 0.93
CA LYS A 13 -107.57 35.19 1.13
C LYS A 13 -108.29 34.04 1.84
N ALA A 14 -108.80 34.28 3.04
CA ALA A 14 -109.68 33.36 3.72
C ALA A 14 -111.03 33.34 3.00
N VAL A 15 -111.29 32.27 2.24
CA VAL A 15 -112.61 31.97 1.68
C VAL A 15 -113.30 31.02 2.65
N THR A 16 -114.23 31.56 3.42
CA THR A 16 -115.10 30.81 4.33
C THR A 16 -116.19 30.12 3.50
N LEU A 17 -115.90 28.94 2.98
CA LEU A 17 -116.91 28.06 2.38
C LEU A 17 -117.68 27.37 3.51
N ARG A 18 -118.93 27.81 3.72
CA ARG A 18 -119.94 27.08 4.50
C ARG A 18 -120.29 25.79 3.76
N TYR A 19 -119.88 24.66 4.31
CA TYR A 19 -120.38 23.35 3.87
C TYR A 19 -121.72 23.07 4.56
N GLY A 20 -122.76 22.88 3.74
CA GLY A 20 -124.04 22.36 4.18
C GLY A 20 -123.89 20.91 4.65
N THR A 21 -124.53 20.60 5.77
CA THR A 21 -124.70 19.27 6.33
C THR A 21 -125.48 18.39 5.36
N LYS A 22 -124.76 17.55 4.61
CA LYS A 22 -125.36 16.42 3.88
C LYS A 22 -125.35 15.19 4.79
N THR A 23 -126.56 14.67 4.95
CA THR A 23 -126.99 13.40 5.54
C THR A 23 -126.00 12.24 5.35
N ALA A 24 -125.61 11.63 6.47
CA ALA A 24 -124.85 10.40 6.53
C ALA A 24 -125.74 9.20 6.15
N GLN A 25 -125.62 8.74 4.91
CA GLN A 25 -126.06 7.39 4.53
C GLN A 25 -125.01 6.38 5.00
N GLN A 26 -125.44 5.37 5.75
CA GLN A 26 -124.57 4.26 6.16
C GLN A 26 -124.24 3.39 4.93
N PRO A 27 -122.95 3.06 4.70
CA PRO A 27 -122.53 2.26 3.56
C PRO A 27 -123.02 0.82 3.67
N THR A 28 -123.41 0.27 2.52
CA THR A 28 -123.87 -1.12 2.36
C THR A 28 -122.70 -2.10 2.57
N SER A 29 -122.96 -3.36 2.94
CA SER A 29 -121.90 -4.33 3.32
C SER A 29 -120.83 -4.54 2.24
N THR A 30 -121.22 -4.46 0.97
CA THR A 30 -120.34 -4.53 -0.20
C THR A 30 -119.38 -3.35 -0.33
N GLU A 31 -119.76 -2.14 0.11
CA GLU A 31 -118.88 -0.96 0.09
C GLU A 31 -117.85 -0.99 1.22
N ARG A 32 -118.14 -1.70 2.33
CA ARG A 32 -117.17 -1.89 3.42
C ARG A 32 -116.04 -2.83 3.01
N ASP A 33 -116.35 -3.90 2.30
CA ASP A 33 -115.35 -4.86 1.81
C ASP A 33 -114.44 -4.22 0.73
N ALA A 34 -115.02 -3.47 -0.21
CA ALA A 34 -114.26 -2.72 -1.22
C ALA A 34 -113.36 -1.63 -0.58
N ASN A 35 -113.84 -0.94 0.45
CA ASN A 35 -113.02 0.02 1.19
C ASN A 35 -111.90 -0.66 1.98
N ALA A 36 -112.12 -1.84 2.54
CA ALA A 36 -111.08 -2.61 3.23
C ALA A 36 -109.99 -3.08 2.26
N GLU A 37 -110.36 -3.53 1.06
CA GLU A 37 -109.43 -3.92 0.00
C GLU A 37 -108.62 -2.73 -0.53
N ALA A 38 -109.27 -1.57 -0.75
CA ALA A 38 -108.59 -0.34 -1.14
C ALA A 38 -107.56 0.12 -0.08
N LEU A 39 -107.89 -0.03 1.20
CA LEU A 39 -106.99 0.31 2.30
C LEU A 39 -105.82 -0.68 2.41
N ALA A 40 -106.06 -1.97 2.12
CA ALA A 40 -105.01 -2.99 2.03
C ALA A 40 -104.06 -2.75 0.84
N LEU A 41 -104.58 -2.37 -0.33
CA LEU A 41 -103.79 -1.98 -1.50
C LEU A 41 -102.95 -0.72 -1.22
N SER A 42 -103.54 0.29 -0.57
CA SER A 42 -102.82 1.50 -0.15
C SER A 42 -101.66 1.19 0.80
N ARG A 43 -101.87 0.31 1.79
CA ARG A 43 -100.79 -0.16 2.69
C ARG A 43 -99.69 -0.91 1.94
N ARG A 44 -100.05 -1.76 0.97
CA ARG A 44 -99.07 -2.45 0.12
C ARG A 44 -98.27 -1.47 -0.74
N ALA A 45 -98.91 -0.49 -1.36
CA ALA A 45 -98.25 0.54 -2.13
C ALA A 45 -97.25 1.33 -1.27
N GLN A 46 -97.66 1.73 -0.07
CA GLN A 46 -96.79 2.43 0.88
C GLN A 46 -95.60 1.56 1.33
N ALA A 47 -95.83 0.25 1.58
CA ALA A 47 -94.74 -0.67 1.88
C ALA A 47 -93.75 -0.79 0.71
N LEU A 48 -94.25 -0.88 -0.53
CA LEU A 48 -93.41 -0.90 -1.73
C LEU A 48 -92.59 0.38 -1.87
N GLU A 49 -93.18 1.57 -1.65
CA GLU A 49 -92.46 2.84 -1.65
C GLU A 49 -91.31 2.87 -0.62
N LEU A 50 -91.56 2.39 0.60
CA LEU A 50 -90.52 2.29 1.63
C LEU A 50 -89.40 1.32 1.22
N THR A 51 -89.74 0.18 0.62
CA THR A 51 -88.72 -0.76 0.12
C THR A 51 -87.90 -0.17 -1.02
N ASN A 52 -88.53 0.52 -1.97
CA ASN A 52 -87.84 1.21 -3.06
C ASN A 52 -86.92 2.31 -2.53
N ALA A 53 -87.38 3.11 -1.57
CA ALA A 53 -86.55 4.12 -0.92
C ALA A 53 -85.34 3.50 -0.20
N SER A 54 -85.53 2.34 0.43
CA SER A 54 -84.45 1.58 1.06
C SER A 54 -83.43 1.06 0.04
N LEU A 55 -83.90 0.50 -1.07
CA LEU A 55 -83.06 0.01 -2.16
C LEU A 55 -82.26 1.13 -2.82
N LEU A 56 -82.88 2.30 -3.05
CA LEU A 56 -82.18 3.49 -3.57
C LEU A 56 -81.04 3.91 -2.64
N ARG A 57 -81.29 4.01 -1.33
CA ARG A 57 -80.23 4.32 -0.35
C ARG A 57 -79.12 3.27 -0.33
N ALA A 58 -79.44 1.99 -0.49
CA ALA A 58 -78.45 0.93 -0.59
C ALA A 58 -77.59 1.07 -1.86
N ASN A 59 -78.22 1.41 -2.98
CA ASN A 59 -77.54 1.65 -4.25
C ASN A 59 -76.61 2.89 -4.19
N ASP A 60 -77.07 3.98 -3.57
CA ASP A 60 -76.23 5.16 -3.34
C ASP A 60 -75.00 4.83 -2.51
N LYS A 61 -75.15 4.01 -1.45
CA LYS A 61 -74.02 3.53 -0.64
C LYS A 61 -73.05 2.68 -1.43
N LEU A 62 -73.54 1.78 -2.30
CA LEU A 62 -72.70 0.96 -3.17
C LEU A 62 -71.94 1.83 -4.18
N THR A 63 -72.61 2.82 -4.76
CA THR A 63 -71.98 3.78 -5.69
C THR A 63 -70.85 4.54 -5.01
N LEU A 64 -71.09 5.11 -3.83
CA LEU A 64 -70.04 5.78 -3.03
C LEU A 64 -68.90 4.82 -2.64
N GLY A 65 -69.21 3.55 -2.38
CA GLY A 65 -68.21 2.51 -2.14
C GLY A 65 -67.32 2.28 -3.35
N ASN A 66 -67.92 2.14 -4.53
CA ASN A 66 -67.19 1.96 -5.80
C ASN A 66 -66.33 3.18 -6.15
N ASP A 67 -66.81 4.39 -5.91
CA ASP A 67 -66.03 5.61 -6.13
C ASP A 67 -64.77 5.64 -5.24
N LYS A 68 -64.91 5.27 -3.96
CA LYS A 68 -63.77 5.16 -3.03
C LYS A 68 -62.77 4.10 -3.47
N LEU A 69 -63.24 2.94 -3.94
CA LEU A 69 -62.37 1.88 -4.46
C LEU A 69 -61.62 2.34 -5.71
N THR A 70 -62.30 3.08 -6.60
CA THR A 70 -61.69 3.63 -7.82
C THR A 70 -60.57 4.61 -7.47
N LEU A 71 -60.82 5.55 -6.56
CA LEU A 71 -59.80 6.50 -6.08
C LEU A 71 -58.61 5.80 -5.41
N SER A 72 -58.88 4.74 -4.62
CA SER A 72 -57.83 3.93 -4.00
C SER A 72 -56.96 3.23 -5.05
N ASN A 73 -57.58 2.61 -6.06
CA ASN A 73 -56.88 1.95 -7.16
C ASN A 73 -56.03 2.92 -7.99
N GLU A 74 -56.53 4.13 -8.24
CA GLU A 74 -55.74 5.16 -8.90
C GLU A 74 -54.51 5.56 -8.08
N LYS A 75 -54.67 5.72 -6.76
CA LYS A 75 -53.55 6.02 -5.85
C LYS A 75 -52.51 4.91 -5.90
N LEU A 76 -52.91 3.65 -5.74
CA LEU A 76 -52.01 2.50 -5.84
C LEU A 76 -51.29 2.45 -7.20
N THR A 77 -51.97 2.82 -8.28
CA THR A 77 -51.36 2.89 -9.61
C THR A 77 -50.29 3.98 -9.70
N ARG A 78 -50.52 5.14 -9.08
CA ARG A 78 -49.51 6.22 -9.01
C ARG A 78 -48.30 5.76 -8.18
N ASP A 79 -48.53 5.19 -7.01
CA ASP A 79 -47.47 4.71 -6.10
C ASP A 79 -46.62 3.62 -6.79
N ASN A 80 -47.24 2.68 -7.50
CA ASN A 80 -46.53 1.65 -8.27
C ASN A 80 -45.65 2.23 -9.39
N ARG A 81 -46.11 3.29 -10.07
CA ARG A 81 -45.31 3.99 -11.08
C ARG A 81 -44.10 4.68 -10.45
N GLU A 82 -44.25 5.26 -9.27
CA GLU A 82 -43.14 5.88 -8.53
C GLU A 82 -42.11 4.84 -8.06
N LEU A 83 -42.56 3.73 -7.49
CA LEU A 83 -41.69 2.59 -7.12
C LEU A 83 -40.92 2.07 -8.34
N THR A 84 -41.58 1.92 -9.49
CA THR A 84 -40.92 1.50 -10.74
C THR A 84 -39.85 2.50 -11.18
N ARG A 85 -40.10 3.81 -11.06
CA ARG A 85 -39.10 4.85 -11.37
C ARG A 85 -37.92 4.80 -10.40
N SER A 86 -38.19 4.60 -9.10
CA SER A 86 -37.15 4.45 -8.08
C SER A 86 -36.26 3.23 -8.35
N ASN A 87 -36.86 2.07 -8.63
CA ASN A 87 -36.12 0.85 -8.97
C ASN A 87 -35.24 1.02 -10.22
N LYS A 88 -35.73 1.74 -11.24
CA LYS A 88 -34.90 2.08 -12.42
C LYS A 88 -33.70 2.97 -12.05
N LYS A 89 -33.86 3.94 -11.15
CA LYS A 89 -32.75 4.78 -10.66
C LYS A 89 -31.73 3.95 -9.88
N LEU A 90 -32.19 3.10 -8.96
CA LEU A 90 -31.31 2.20 -8.19
C LEU A 90 -30.53 1.25 -9.10
N THR A 91 -31.19 0.68 -10.11
CA THR A 91 -30.53 -0.20 -11.09
C THR A 91 -29.43 0.54 -11.87
N ARG A 92 -29.65 1.80 -12.25
CA ARG A 92 -28.60 2.61 -12.90
C ARG A 92 -27.44 2.88 -11.95
N SER A 93 -27.73 3.30 -10.73
CA SER A 93 -26.71 3.54 -9.71
C SER A 93 -25.87 2.28 -9.41
N ASN A 94 -26.49 1.10 -9.32
CA ASN A 94 -25.77 -0.15 -9.15
C ASN A 94 -24.83 -0.47 -10.33
N LYS A 95 -25.25 -0.16 -11.57
CA LYS A 95 -24.38 -0.32 -12.74
C LYS A 95 -23.19 0.64 -12.70
N ASP A 96 -23.41 1.88 -12.29
CA ASP A 96 -22.34 2.88 -12.15
C ASP A 96 -21.36 2.47 -11.05
N LEU A 97 -21.84 1.99 -9.90
CA LEU A 97 -21.00 1.45 -8.83
C LEU A 97 -20.18 0.24 -9.28
N THR A 98 -20.79 -0.66 -10.04
CA THR A 98 -20.08 -1.83 -10.60
C THR A 98 -18.98 -1.40 -11.55
N ARG A 99 -19.24 -0.41 -12.41
CA ARG A 99 -18.24 0.16 -13.32
C ARG A 99 -17.10 0.81 -12.53
N SER A 100 -17.39 1.64 -11.53
CA SER A 100 -16.39 2.26 -10.68
C SER A 100 -15.54 1.23 -9.93
N SER A 101 -16.17 0.18 -9.39
CA SER A 101 -15.46 -0.93 -8.75
C SER A 101 -14.51 -1.65 -9.72
N SER A 102 -14.94 -1.89 -10.96
CA SER A 102 -14.08 -2.50 -11.98
C SER A 102 -12.87 -1.63 -12.36
N LEU A 103 -13.04 -0.30 -12.41
CA LEU A 103 -11.95 0.64 -12.69
C LEU A 103 -10.92 0.66 -11.56
N ILE A 104 -11.38 0.70 -10.31
CA ILE A 104 -10.51 0.62 -9.12
C ILE A 104 -9.76 -0.71 -9.11
N ALA A 105 -10.42 -1.81 -9.47
CA ALA A 105 -9.76 -3.12 -9.56
C ALA A 105 -8.66 -3.13 -10.63
N ALA A 106 -8.92 -2.55 -11.81
CA ALA A 106 -7.92 -2.42 -12.87
C ALA A 106 -6.72 -1.55 -12.44
N GLU A 107 -6.98 -0.38 -11.85
CA GLU A 107 -5.93 0.51 -11.33
C GLU A 107 -5.11 -0.18 -10.22
N SER A 108 -5.77 -0.94 -9.34
CA SER A 108 -5.07 -1.71 -8.31
C SER A 108 -4.14 -2.78 -8.90
N ALA A 109 -4.52 -3.39 -10.03
CA ALA A 109 -3.69 -4.36 -10.72
C ALA A 109 -2.47 -3.68 -11.35
N GLU A 110 -2.65 -2.53 -12.00
CA GLU A 110 -1.56 -1.73 -12.56
C GLU A 110 -0.55 -1.29 -11.48
N ARG A 111 -1.05 -0.78 -10.34
CA ARG A 111 -0.18 -0.42 -9.20
C ARG A 111 0.61 -1.62 -8.68
N ARG A 112 0.00 -2.80 -8.60
CA ARG A 112 0.72 -4.04 -8.22
C ARG A 112 1.82 -4.38 -9.22
N THR A 113 1.56 -4.28 -10.53
CA THR A 113 2.60 -4.51 -11.54
C THR A 113 3.73 -3.49 -11.44
N ARG A 114 3.42 -2.22 -11.18
CA ARG A 114 4.44 -1.17 -11.00
C ARG A 114 5.30 -1.42 -9.77
N ILE A 115 4.70 -1.84 -8.65
CA ILE A 115 5.45 -2.21 -7.44
C ILE A 115 6.39 -3.39 -7.72
N ALA A 116 5.92 -4.41 -8.44
CA ALA A 116 6.77 -5.55 -8.81
C ALA A 116 7.99 -5.12 -9.65
N GLN A 117 7.78 -4.26 -10.66
CA GLN A 117 8.87 -3.70 -11.48
C GLN A 117 9.89 -2.94 -10.62
N LEU A 118 9.43 -2.07 -9.71
CA LEU A 118 10.33 -1.31 -8.83
C LEU A 118 11.13 -2.22 -7.90
N LEU A 119 10.54 -3.33 -7.43
CA LEU A 119 11.26 -4.32 -6.63
C LEU A 119 12.36 -5.02 -7.45
N ASP A 120 12.08 -5.34 -8.71
CA ASP A 120 13.08 -5.90 -9.62
C ASP A 120 14.20 -4.90 -9.90
N GLU A 121 13.88 -3.63 -10.15
CA GLU A 121 14.85 -2.53 -10.30
C GLU A 121 15.72 -2.34 -9.05
N LEU A 122 15.14 -2.41 -7.85
CA LEU A 122 15.92 -2.36 -6.60
C LEU A 122 16.83 -3.58 -6.43
N ALA A 123 16.37 -4.76 -6.85
CA ALA A 123 17.17 -5.97 -6.80
C ALA A 123 18.35 -5.90 -7.76
N THR A 124 18.16 -5.39 -8.99
CA THR A 124 19.26 -5.20 -9.95
C THR A 124 20.26 -4.17 -9.44
N LEU A 125 19.80 -3.03 -8.91
CA LEU A 125 20.67 -1.99 -8.36
C LEU A 125 21.49 -2.48 -7.17
N ARG A 126 20.92 -3.32 -6.30
CA ARG A 126 21.68 -3.97 -5.22
C ARG A 126 22.77 -4.89 -5.75
N ARG A 127 22.46 -5.69 -6.78
CA ARG A 127 23.46 -6.58 -7.41
C ARG A 127 24.60 -5.78 -8.03
N THR A 128 24.31 -4.73 -8.78
CA THR A 128 25.35 -3.88 -9.39
C THR A 128 26.20 -3.20 -8.33
N TYR A 129 25.59 -2.62 -7.28
CA TYR A 129 26.33 -2.01 -6.17
C TYR A 129 27.27 -2.99 -5.48
N THR A 130 26.80 -4.21 -5.16
CA THR A 130 27.64 -5.23 -4.54
C THR A 130 28.78 -5.68 -5.45
N ALA A 131 28.55 -5.77 -6.76
CA ALA A 131 29.58 -6.08 -7.74
C ALA A 131 30.64 -4.97 -7.83
N GLU A 132 30.23 -3.70 -7.87
CA GLU A 132 31.14 -2.55 -7.86
C GLU A 132 31.95 -2.47 -6.56
N HIS A 133 31.31 -2.67 -5.42
CA HIS A 133 32.01 -2.71 -4.13
C HIS A 133 33.06 -3.83 -4.11
N ALA A 134 32.75 -5.02 -4.64
CA ALA A 134 33.72 -6.10 -4.78
C ALA A 134 34.87 -5.75 -5.73
N ARG A 135 34.61 -5.02 -6.83
CA ARG A 135 35.66 -4.52 -7.75
C ARG A 135 36.58 -3.53 -7.06
N LEU A 136 36.04 -2.59 -6.29
CA LEU A 136 36.80 -1.62 -5.52
C LEU A 136 37.68 -2.29 -4.45
N LEU A 137 37.14 -3.26 -3.70
CA LEU A 137 37.92 -4.03 -2.74
C LEU A 137 39.07 -4.80 -3.39
N LYS A 138 38.84 -5.41 -4.57
CA LYS A 138 39.91 -6.08 -5.33
C LYS A 138 41.02 -5.09 -5.72
N ARG A 139 40.65 -3.90 -6.23
CA ARG A 139 41.61 -2.84 -6.57
C ARG A 139 42.40 -2.36 -5.35
N ALA A 140 41.72 -2.12 -4.24
CA ALA A 140 42.35 -1.73 -2.98
C ALA A 140 43.34 -2.80 -2.47
N GLY A 141 42.97 -4.09 -2.59
CA GLY A 141 43.86 -5.21 -2.27
C GLY A 141 45.12 -5.24 -3.12
N VAL A 142 45.03 -4.97 -4.42
CA VAL A 142 46.19 -4.87 -5.32
C VAL A 142 47.12 -3.74 -4.89
N ILE A 143 46.57 -2.54 -4.67
CA ILE A 143 47.34 -1.36 -4.23
C ILE A 143 48.03 -1.62 -2.88
N ALA A 144 47.33 -2.22 -1.92
CA ALA A 144 47.90 -2.60 -0.63
C ALA A 144 49.04 -3.62 -0.79
N GLY A 145 48.90 -4.57 -1.73
CA GLY A 145 49.93 -5.54 -2.08
C GLY A 145 51.19 -4.88 -2.66
N ASP A 146 51.03 -3.94 -3.60
CA ASP A 146 52.12 -3.16 -4.19
C ASP A 146 52.83 -2.30 -3.14
N LEU A 147 52.07 -1.62 -2.29
CA LEU A 147 52.63 -0.85 -1.18
C LEU A 147 53.41 -1.76 -0.21
N GLY A 148 52.89 -2.95 0.09
CA GLY A 148 53.59 -3.94 0.90
C GLY A 148 54.91 -4.41 0.28
N ARG A 149 54.96 -4.61 -1.05
CA ARG A 149 56.19 -4.94 -1.78
C ARG A 149 57.22 -3.81 -1.69
N THR A 150 56.81 -2.59 -2.08
CA THR A 150 57.71 -1.42 -2.04
C THR A 150 58.27 -1.14 -0.65
N LEU A 151 57.48 -1.34 0.42
CA LEU A 151 57.96 -1.22 1.80
C LEU A 151 58.97 -2.31 2.18
N ARG A 152 58.81 -3.55 1.70
CA ARG A 152 59.80 -4.62 1.90
C ARG A 152 61.10 -4.32 1.17
N ASP A 153 61.01 -3.88 -0.08
CA ASP A 153 62.18 -3.52 -0.89
C ASP A 153 62.95 -2.36 -0.24
N LYS A 154 62.24 -1.33 0.24
CA LYS A 154 62.86 -0.24 1.02
C LYS A 154 63.55 -0.73 2.29
N ARG A 155 62.99 -1.73 3.00
CA ARG A 155 63.65 -2.32 4.18
C ARG A 155 64.91 -3.09 3.78
N ALA A 156 64.85 -3.89 2.71
CA ALA A 156 66.00 -4.64 2.18
C ALA A 156 67.15 -3.71 1.75
N LEU A 157 66.82 -2.61 1.04
CA LEU A 157 67.80 -1.59 0.67
C LEU A 157 68.44 -0.91 1.88
N ARG A 158 67.65 -0.59 2.92
CA ARG A 158 68.20 -0.01 4.17
C ARG A 158 69.15 -0.98 4.87
N THR A 159 68.83 -2.27 4.92
CA THR A 159 69.73 -3.28 5.49
C THR A 159 71.01 -3.39 4.67
N GLN A 160 70.92 -3.42 3.35
CA GLN A 160 72.08 -3.46 2.46
C GLN A 160 72.99 -2.23 2.65
N LEU A 161 72.43 -1.02 2.64
CA LEU A 161 73.19 0.21 2.90
C LEU A 161 73.85 0.22 4.30
N ALA A 162 73.21 -0.38 5.31
CA ALA A 162 73.80 -0.51 6.64
C ALA A 162 75.00 -1.46 6.63
N TYR A 163 74.90 -2.59 5.91
CA TYR A 163 76.02 -3.52 5.70
C TYR A 163 77.17 -2.83 4.94
N ASP A 164 76.91 -2.20 3.79
CA ASP A 164 77.93 -1.51 2.98
C ASP A 164 78.63 -0.38 3.77
N SER A 165 77.87 0.35 4.60
CA SER A 165 78.38 1.39 5.49
C SER A 165 79.28 0.82 6.58
N LEU A 166 78.91 -0.32 7.19
CA LEU A 166 79.72 -1.00 8.19
C LEU A 166 81.01 -1.56 7.57
N GLU A 167 80.91 -2.21 6.41
CA GLU A 167 82.05 -2.72 5.65
C GLU A 167 83.04 -1.59 5.31
N SER A 168 82.52 -0.47 4.81
CA SER A 168 83.32 0.73 4.52
C SER A 168 83.99 1.32 5.77
N LYS A 169 83.42 1.17 6.96
CA LYS A 169 84.04 1.59 8.23
C LYS A 169 85.14 0.62 8.65
N ILE A 170 84.88 -0.68 8.59
CA ILE A 170 85.85 -1.74 8.92
C ILE A 170 87.10 -1.60 8.03
N HIS A 171 86.93 -1.42 6.73
CA HIS A 171 88.06 -1.21 5.81
C HIS A 171 88.88 0.04 6.14
N ARG A 172 88.23 1.18 6.44
CA ARG A 172 88.91 2.41 6.84
C ARG A 172 89.71 2.23 8.14
N SER A 173 89.12 1.60 9.14
CA SER A 173 89.80 1.30 10.41
C SER A 173 90.98 0.35 10.20
N ALA A 174 90.83 -0.71 9.39
CA ALA A 174 91.91 -1.63 9.07
C ALA A 174 93.10 -0.93 8.39
N VAL A 175 92.83 -0.03 7.43
CA VAL A 175 93.87 0.78 6.77
C VAL A 175 94.56 1.73 7.76
N GLN A 176 93.81 2.37 8.66
CA GLN A 176 94.40 3.23 9.69
C GLN A 176 95.31 2.47 10.66
N VAL A 177 94.91 1.26 11.08
CA VAL A 177 95.73 0.38 11.92
C VAL A 177 96.98 -0.05 11.18
N ALA A 178 96.86 -0.45 9.91
CA ALA A 178 98.00 -0.80 9.06
C ALA A 178 99.04 0.34 8.99
N HIS A 179 98.59 1.59 8.84
CA HIS A 179 99.49 2.74 8.81
C HIS A 179 100.19 3.03 10.14
N ARG A 180 99.56 2.74 11.27
CA ARG A 180 100.11 3.01 12.60
C ARG A 180 101.06 1.92 13.10
N VAL A 181 100.74 0.65 12.84
CA VAL A 181 101.45 -0.50 13.44
C VAL A 181 102.72 -0.84 12.66
N PHE A 182 102.66 -0.84 11.33
CA PHE A 182 103.80 -1.20 10.51
C PHE A 182 104.67 0.03 10.29
N LYS A 183 105.97 -0.04 10.58
CA LYS A 183 106.93 1.05 10.31
C LYS A 183 107.61 0.84 8.96
N ASP A 184 107.92 -0.40 8.63
CA ASP A 184 108.50 -0.80 7.35
C ASP A 184 107.52 -0.63 6.19
N ARG A 185 108.05 -0.12 5.07
CA ARG A 185 107.27 0.18 3.86
C ARG A 185 106.78 -1.10 3.19
N HIS A 186 107.55 -2.19 3.28
CA HIS A 186 107.21 -3.47 2.68
C HIS A 186 105.99 -4.12 3.34
N ASP A 187 105.94 -4.14 4.68
CA ASP A 187 104.82 -4.75 5.42
C ASP A 187 103.50 -3.98 5.22
N LYS A 188 103.58 -2.65 5.08
CA LYS A 188 102.43 -1.81 4.69
C LYS A 188 101.89 -2.23 3.33
N ASP A 189 102.76 -2.43 2.34
CA ASP A 189 102.37 -2.79 0.98
C ASP A 189 101.82 -4.21 0.89
N VAL A 190 102.33 -5.14 1.70
CA VAL A 190 101.79 -6.51 1.81
C VAL A 190 100.40 -6.49 2.47
N LEU A 191 100.23 -5.79 3.59
CA LEU A 191 98.93 -5.71 4.25
C LEU A 191 97.89 -4.98 3.40
N LEU A 192 98.26 -3.91 2.68
CA LEU A 192 97.37 -3.25 1.73
C LEU A 192 96.99 -4.17 0.56
N ARG A 193 97.89 -5.04 0.09
CA ARG A 193 97.58 -6.08 -0.90
C ARG A 193 96.63 -7.14 -0.37
N ILE A 194 96.80 -7.57 0.89
CA ILE A 194 95.88 -8.51 1.55
C ILE A 194 94.50 -7.86 1.72
N LEU A 195 94.43 -6.63 2.23
CA LEU A 195 93.16 -5.91 2.40
C LEU A 195 92.45 -5.67 1.06
N LYS A 196 93.19 -5.36 -0.02
CA LYS A 196 92.63 -5.29 -1.38
C LYS A 196 92.13 -6.65 -1.86
N SER A 197 92.88 -7.73 -1.61
CA SER A 197 92.47 -9.09 -2.00
C SER A 197 91.24 -9.55 -1.22
N CYS A 198 91.17 -9.28 0.08
CA CYS A 198 89.99 -9.54 0.90
C CYS A 198 88.80 -8.74 0.39
N ARG A 199 88.97 -7.44 0.11
CA ARG A 199 87.91 -6.62 -0.48
C ARG A 199 87.44 -7.20 -1.82
N ARG A 200 88.36 -7.59 -2.71
CA ARG A 200 88.03 -8.22 -3.98
C ARG A 200 87.27 -9.53 -3.80
N ALA A 201 87.65 -10.35 -2.83
CA ALA A 201 86.98 -11.62 -2.53
C ALA A 201 85.56 -11.40 -1.96
N TYR A 202 85.35 -10.35 -1.16
CA TYR A 202 84.05 -10.05 -0.56
C TYR A 202 83.11 -9.25 -1.49
N THR A 203 83.62 -8.26 -2.22
CA THR A 203 82.80 -7.36 -3.06
C THR A 203 82.86 -7.67 -4.56
N GLY A 204 83.71 -8.60 -4.99
CA GLY A 204 83.87 -8.98 -6.40
C GLY A 204 84.42 -7.89 -7.32
N SER A 205 84.91 -6.76 -6.78
CA SER A 205 85.34 -5.59 -7.54
C SER A 205 86.64 -5.01 -7.02
N ASP A 206 87.59 -4.75 -7.93
CA ASP A 206 88.88 -4.08 -7.66
C ASP A 206 88.78 -2.55 -7.68
N GLY A 207 87.62 -1.99 -8.07
CA GLY A 207 87.43 -0.56 -8.22
C GLY A 207 87.46 0.20 -6.88
N PRO A 208 87.98 1.44 -6.83
CA PRO A 208 87.67 2.34 -5.72
C PRO A 208 86.14 2.44 -5.58
N PRO A 209 85.60 2.55 -4.35
CA PRO A 209 84.16 2.68 -4.18
C PRO A 209 83.69 3.86 -5.04
N ALA A 210 82.61 3.67 -5.79
CA ALA A 210 82.10 4.70 -6.67
C ALA A 210 81.94 6.01 -5.88
N PRO A 211 82.36 7.16 -6.43
CA PRO A 211 82.22 8.44 -5.75
C PRO A 211 80.76 8.58 -5.34
N ARG A 212 80.55 8.87 -4.04
CA ARG A 212 79.22 9.01 -3.47
C ARG A 212 78.44 9.98 -4.36
N PRO A 213 77.26 9.60 -4.90
CA PRO A 213 76.47 10.54 -5.68
C PRO A 213 76.21 11.79 -4.83
N PRO A 214 76.25 12.99 -5.43
CA PRO A 214 76.03 14.23 -4.69
C PRO A 214 74.71 14.12 -3.93
N SER A 215 74.75 14.48 -2.64
CA SER A 215 73.57 14.46 -1.80
C SER A 215 72.48 15.29 -2.49
N PRO A 216 71.27 14.76 -2.73
CA PRO A 216 70.21 15.52 -3.38
C PRO A 216 69.98 16.80 -2.56
N ALA A 217 70.08 17.94 -3.24
CA ALA A 217 69.82 19.23 -2.62
C ALA A 217 68.37 19.25 -2.08
N PRO A 218 68.12 19.82 -0.90
CA PRO A 218 66.82 19.75 -0.21
C PRO A 218 65.65 20.42 -0.95
N ASP A 219 65.88 21.12 -2.06
CA ASP A 219 64.91 22.08 -2.61
C ASP A 219 64.02 21.54 -3.75
N THR A 220 64.17 20.28 -4.17
CA THR A 220 63.37 19.72 -5.29
C THR A 220 62.20 18.83 -4.89
N ALA A 221 62.03 18.51 -3.60
CA ALA A 221 60.91 17.69 -3.13
C ALA A 221 59.56 18.43 -3.13
N ALA A 222 59.54 19.76 -3.14
CA ALA A 222 58.30 20.55 -3.11
C ALA A 222 57.64 20.73 -4.49
N ALA A 223 58.36 20.50 -5.60
CA ALA A 223 57.83 20.74 -6.95
C ALA A 223 57.14 19.50 -7.56
N ALA A 224 57.44 18.29 -7.08
CA ALA A 224 56.88 17.06 -7.65
C ALA A 224 55.42 16.79 -7.19
N ASP A 225 55.03 17.27 -5.99
CA ASP A 225 53.67 17.07 -5.48
C ASP A 225 52.62 17.98 -6.14
N ALA A 226 53.03 19.08 -6.80
CA ALA A 226 52.11 19.96 -7.52
C ALA A 226 51.71 19.44 -8.93
N ALA A 227 52.55 18.61 -9.55
CA ALA A 227 52.29 18.09 -10.91
C ALA A 227 51.40 16.84 -10.92
N ALA A 228 51.26 16.13 -9.79
CA ALA A 228 50.39 14.96 -9.68
C ALA A 228 48.89 15.31 -9.48
N ALA A 229 48.58 16.56 -9.07
CA ALA A 229 47.21 17.00 -8.81
C ALA A 229 46.43 17.42 -10.07
N THR A 230 47.10 17.76 -11.17
CA THR A 230 46.47 18.20 -12.42
C THR A 230 46.21 17.08 -13.43
N ALA A 231 46.74 15.87 -13.23
CA ALA A 231 46.54 14.75 -14.16
C ALA A 231 45.28 13.90 -13.87
N THR A 232 44.54 14.17 -12.79
CA THR A 232 43.32 13.43 -12.41
C THR A 232 42.01 14.03 -12.88
N ALA A 233 42.03 15.14 -13.64
CA ALA A 233 40.81 15.81 -14.12
C ALA A 233 40.33 15.35 -15.52
N ASP A 234 41.18 14.71 -16.33
CA ASP A 234 40.89 14.42 -17.76
C ASP A 234 40.51 12.95 -18.07
N LEU A 235 40.15 12.14 -17.06
CA LEU A 235 39.69 10.75 -17.27
C LEU A 235 38.22 10.54 -16.89
N VAL A 236 37.36 11.51 -17.19
CA VAL A 236 35.89 11.37 -17.17
C VAL A 236 35.36 11.63 -18.58
N GLY A 237 35.60 10.72 -19.51
CA GLY A 237 35.05 10.84 -20.85
C GLY A 237 35.56 9.79 -21.82
N GLU A 238 35.15 8.53 -21.65
CA GLU A 238 34.90 7.56 -22.74
C GLU A 238 34.76 6.16 -22.12
N LEU A 239 33.53 5.77 -21.83
CA LEU A 239 33.20 4.38 -21.51
C LEU A 239 31.82 4.03 -22.05
N ASP A 240 31.64 4.29 -23.36
CA ASP A 240 30.60 3.70 -24.19
C ASP A 240 31.26 2.88 -25.30
N LYS A 241 31.76 1.70 -24.94
CA LYS A 241 31.95 0.60 -25.90
C LYS A 241 31.37 -0.67 -25.33
N VAL A 242 30.20 -0.97 -25.89
CA VAL A 242 29.43 -2.19 -25.77
C VAL A 242 30.23 -3.31 -26.43
N ASP A 243 30.96 -4.10 -25.64
CA ASP A 243 31.42 -5.42 -26.07
C ASP A 243 30.43 -6.48 -25.56
N SER A 244 29.60 -6.90 -26.50
CA SER A 244 28.85 -8.15 -26.52
C SER A 244 29.78 -9.32 -26.22
N PHE A 245 29.73 -9.86 -25.00
CA PHE A 245 30.37 -11.12 -24.65
C PHE A 245 29.36 -12.27 -24.68
N VAL A 246 29.77 -13.25 -25.48
CA VAL A 246 29.15 -14.54 -25.78
C VAL A 246 28.88 -15.34 -24.50
N VAL A 247 27.68 -15.89 -24.44
CA VAL A 247 27.21 -16.88 -23.46
C VAL A 247 28.03 -18.16 -23.65
N ALA A 248 28.83 -18.51 -22.64
CA ALA A 248 29.41 -19.84 -22.52
C ALA A 248 28.84 -20.51 -21.26
N GLU A 249 28.18 -21.64 -21.49
CA GLU A 249 27.76 -22.63 -20.51
C GLU A 249 28.85 -22.90 -19.46
N GLN A 250 28.49 -22.82 -18.18
CA GLN A 250 29.12 -23.68 -17.17
C GLN A 250 28.07 -24.33 -16.28
N GLN A 251 28.19 -25.64 -16.29
CA GLN A 251 27.40 -26.65 -15.62
C GLN A 251 27.53 -26.55 -14.09
N GLY A 252 26.40 -26.78 -13.43
CA GLY A 252 26.32 -27.82 -12.39
C GLY A 252 27.09 -27.61 -11.10
N MET A 253 26.41 -27.07 -10.08
CA MET A 253 26.53 -27.54 -8.70
C MET A 253 25.23 -27.25 -7.94
N CYS A 254 24.34 -28.23 -7.91
CA CYS A 254 23.15 -28.22 -7.07
C CYS A 254 23.55 -28.46 -5.61
N THR A 255 23.22 -27.52 -4.72
CA THR A 255 23.14 -27.80 -3.28
C THR A 255 21.76 -28.37 -2.95
N PRO A 256 21.66 -29.41 -2.10
CA PRO A 256 20.38 -30.04 -1.82
C PRO A 256 19.55 -29.16 -0.89
N MET A 257 18.44 -28.64 -1.42
CA MET A 257 17.39 -28.05 -0.60
C MET A 257 16.77 -29.12 0.30
N ARG A 258 16.83 -28.84 1.60
CA ARG A 258 16.14 -29.56 2.67
C ARG A 258 14.63 -29.51 2.43
N PRO A 259 13.91 -30.66 2.36
CA PRO A 259 12.47 -30.65 2.19
C PRO A 259 11.81 -30.21 3.51
N SER A 260 11.33 -28.96 3.55
CA SER A 260 10.40 -28.52 4.58
C SER A 260 9.04 -29.17 4.31
N ARG A 261 8.67 -30.11 5.18
CA ARG A 261 7.35 -30.74 5.31
C ARG A 261 6.22 -29.82 4.86
N VAL A 262 5.59 -30.16 3.74
CA VAL A 262 4.26 -29.71 3.37
C VAL A 262 3.29 -30.44 4.28
N THR A 263 2.79 -29.74 5.30
CA THR A 263 1.60 -30.17 6.04
C THR A 263 0.43 -30.05 5.06
N LEU A 264 -0.04 -31.20 4.56
CA LEU A 264 -1.29 -31.33 3.84
C LEU A 264 -2.42 -30.86 4.76
N ILE A 265 -2.87 -29.62 4.60
CA ILE A 265 -4.13 -29.15 5.15
C ILE A 265 -5.22 -29.81 4.30
N THR A 266 -5.80 -30.87 4.84
CA THR A 266 -7.06 -31.44 4.37
C THR A 266 -8.12 -30.34 4.23
N PRO A 267 -8.77 -30.18 3.07
CA PRO A 267 -9.91 -29.27 2.95
C PRO A 267 -11.04 -29.79 3.83
N VAL A 268 -11.41 -28.99 4.84
CA VAL A 268 -12.62 -29.23 5.63
C VAL A 268 -13.82 -29.05 4.69
N SER A 269 -14.47 -30.16 4.36
CA SER A 269 -15.74 -30.20 3.65
C SER A 269 -16.81 -29.54 4.52
N ILE A 270 -17.04 -28.24 4.33
CA ILE A 270 -18.16 -27.53 4.93
C ILE A 270 -19.41 -27.94 4.16
N SER A 271 -20.22 -28.81 4.77
CA SER A 271 -21.54 -29.17 4.26
C SER A 271 -22.44 -27.93 4.27
N PRO A 272 -23.14 -27.60 3.17
CA PRO A 272 -24.11 -26.52 3.18
C PRO A 272 -25.34 -26.96 3.98
N ARG A 273 -25.49 -26.45 5.22
CA ARG A 273 -26.76 -26.53 5.94
C ARG A 273 -27.72 -25.48 5.35
N PRO A 274 -28.94 -25.85 4.93
CA PRO A 274 -29.96 -24.88 4.56
C PRO A 274 -30.42 -24.14 5.82
N VAL A 275 -30.25 -22.82 5.83
CA VAL A 275 -30.82 -21.94 6.86
C VAL A 275 -32.28 -21.71 6.51
N SER A 276 -33.17 -22.36 7.25
CA SER A 276 -34.59 -22.01 7.30
C SER A 276 -34.75 -20.67 8.00
N LEU A 277 -35.25 -19.67 7.26
CA LEU A 277 -35.78 -18.43 7.82
C LEU A 277 -37.04 -18.75 8.64
N THR A 278 -36.93 -18.63 9.96
CA THR A 278 -38.07 -18.34 10.83
C THR A 278 -37.62 -17.35 11.89
N ASP A 279 -37.89 -16.09 11.59
CA ASP A 279 -38.66 -15.18 12.44
C ASP A 279 -38.69 -15.49 13.94
N SER A 280 -37.98 -14.68 14.75
CA SER A 280 -38.50 -14.15 16.02
C SER A 280 -37.43 -13.30 16.74
N HIS A 281 -37.87 -12.11 17.14
CA HIS A 281 -37.23 -11.17 18.05
C HIS A 281 -36.51 -11.82 19.24
N ASP A 282 -35.24 -11.43 19.47
CA ASP A 282 -34.76 -10.90 20.76
C ASP A 282 -33.27 -10.51 20.64
N PHE A 283 -33.02 -9.19 20.61
CA PHE A 283 -31.67 -8.62 20.71
C PHE A 283 -31.26 -8.57 22.19
N VAL A 284 -30.64 -9.63 22.69
CA VAL A 284 -29.91 -9.61 23.96
C VAL A 284 -28.44 -9.32 23.66
N LEU A 285 -27.99 -8.14 24.11
CA LEU A 285 -26.59 -7.70 24.07
C LEU A 285 -25.72 -8.61 24.97
N HIS A 286 -25.07 -9.61 24.37
CA HIS A 286 -23.95 -10.29 25.01
C HIS A 286 -22.66 -9.50 24.78
N THR A 287 -22.18 -8.86 25.84
CA THR A 287 -20.82 -8.35 25.96
C THR A 287 -19.83 -9.52 25.97
N PRO A 288 -18.78 -9.53 25.13
CA PRO A 288 -17.78 -10.58 25.22
C PRO A 288 -16.85 -10.32 26.41
N THR A 289 -16.89 -11.27 27.33
CA THR A 289 -15.96 -11.47 28.44
C THR A 289 -14.52 -11.50 27.97
N ARG A 290 -13.78 -10.46 28.35
CA ARG A 290 -12.46 -10.47 28.97
C ARG A 290 -11.65 -11.77 28.77
N ARG A 291 -10.84 -11.81 27.71
CA ARG A 291 -9.69 -12.73 27.63
C ARG A 291 -8.58 -12.22 28.54
N GLU A 292 -8.51 -12.78 29.73
CA GLU A 292 -7.33 -12.76 30.58
C GLU A 292 -6.21 -13.56 29.91
N GLY A 293 -5.04 -12.95 29.74
CA GLY A 293 -3.86 -13.66 29.28
C GLY A 293 -2.85 -12.77 28.59
N LEU A 294 -1.81 -12.40 29.36
CA LEU A 294 -0.42 -12.16 28.96
C LEU A 294 0.14 -10.74 29.18
N ARG A 295 0.76 -10.66 30.37
CA ARG A 295 1.97 -9.94 30.79
C ARG A 295 1.85 -8.46 31.19
N PRO A 296 2.08 -8.13 32.48
CA PRO A 296 2.34 -6.76 32.90
C PRO A 296 3.68 -6.29 32.30
N ARG A 297 3.63 -5.18 31.56
CA ARG A 297 4.83 -4.39 31.24
C ARG A 297 5.33 -3.76 32.54
N LYS A 298 6.63 -3.95 32.83
CA LYS A 298 7.30 -3.25 33.93
C LYS A 298 7.13 -1.73 33.74
N PRO A 299 6.79 -0.96 34.77
CA PRO A 299 6.79 0.49 34.68
C PRO A 299 8.21 0.97 34.40
N TYR A 300 8.37 1.76 33.35
CA TYR A 300 9.60 2.48 33.05
C TYR A 300 9.71 3.58 34.12
N VAL A 301 10.59 3.38 35.10
CA VAL A 301 10.93 4.42 36.07
C VAL A 301 11.79 5.44 35.32
N TYR A 302 11.19 6.58 35.02
CA TYR A 302 11.90 7.75 34.52
C TYR A 302 12.63 8.37 35.72
N TYR A 303 13.95 8.24 35.77
CA TYR A 303 14.75 9.05 36.68
C TYR A 303 14.91 10.45 36.07
N PRO A 304 14.45 11.51 36.74
CA PRO A 304 14.83 12.86 36.35
C PRO A 304 16.31 13.05 36.72
N ASN A 305 17.14 13.28 35.70
CA ASN A 305 18.49 13.79 35.90
C ASN A 305 18.39 15.22 36.40
N ASP A 306 18.37 15.38 37.72
CA ASP A 306 18.78 16.62 38.35
C ASP A 306 20.24 16.50 38.79
N SER A 307 20.97 17.55 38.40
CA SER A 307 22.22 18.06 38.98
C SER A 307 23.52 17.30 38.69
N LEU A 308 24.44 17.95 37.95
CA LEU A 308 25.64 18.60 38.53
C LEU A 308 26.69 18.99 37.45
N TRP A 309 27.14 20.26 37.55
CA TRP A 309 28.28 20.96 36.91
C TRP A 309 28.09 21.58 35.52
#